data_AF-A0A1B6CDS3-F1
#
_entry.id   AF-A0A1B6CDS3-F1
#
_cell.length_a   1.000
_cell.length_b   1.000
_cell.length_c   1.000
_cell.angle_alpha   90.00
_cell.angle_beta   90.00
_cell.angle_gamma   90.00
#
_symmetry.space_group_name_H-M   'P 1'
#
loop_
_entity.id
_entity.type
_entity.pdbx_description
1 polymer ?
#
loop_
_entity_poly.entity_id
_entity_poly.type
_entity_poly.pdbx_seq_one_letter_code
_entity_poly.pdbx_strand_id
1 'polypeptide(L)'
;MPGESRRIVFPEDVWIRRFSVSEGQSMLLRAESDVSDTADTQRNLLSKEGSVLPRFSIEDPVKLRALKGSASLKHYKGYLKLTLCGFILMALAYTIYIVDPLEFAKTKYMNIEEGTFLYSLWQKPPVKIFIKVFIFNVTNAKEFLMKKDLKLKVHEIGPYVYSEQLVNTNVTFNNNHTVSYRPIRTLRFEPGLSVGNPMEDLITVSNIPFLGITSMLHNSSMTLNLGLSGIVSFLDTQPFVDVSVHDFLWGYDEQLVKLASKILPNWITFPKFGLLDRLLDEGNNTVTMHVADKSKKDVNKKLYSIDQMNGYPGLPQWGYKSGYNRTTCNNVQGAFEGYVYPRHISPNDTFFLYRKSFCRTLPLVYNKSGFSDRGIPVFIYKLAENALDSPIMNPDNACYCKNTNKPCLPSGLSDLSPCYYGIPVAISLPHFLRADPDLLNKVEGLRPDIEKHDTIVKVQPDLGFPIYVNTRVQLNLVVHKTKFTPRVKPFDNMVIPVFWLQVEMTQLPDSINHLLDLLVFIVPVLQKTIMWFLFLVGFSLLLIASIGYVWISQFFNNTSPLISKNMKKHEKLVNVSQMQIIPLTNVHSIARGR
;
A
#
# COMPACT_ATOMS: atom_id res chain seq x y z
N MET A 1 -35.70 32.89 25.76
CA MET A 1 -35.33 34.30 25.52
C MET A 1 -33.94 34.53 26.09
N PRO A 2 -33.08 35.34 25.44
CA PRO A 2 -32.41 35.07 24.16
C PRO A 2 -30.87 35.04 24.42
N GLY A 3 -29.95 34.69 23.53
CA GLY A 3 -29.94 34.55 22.08
C GLY A 3 -28.60 35.13 21.60
N GLU A 4 -27.81 34.40 20.81
CA GLU A 4 -26.79 35.02 19.96
C GLU A 4 -26.35 34.05 18.84
N SER A 5 -27.01 34.20 17.69
CA SER A 5 -26.54 33.66 16.42
C SER A 5 -25.51 34.62 15.84
N ARG A 6 -24.25 34.21 15.71
CA ARG A 6 -23.30 34.96 14.87
C ARG A 6 -23.40 34.49 13.42
N ARG A 7 -24.22 35.23 12.67
CA ARG A 7 -24.14 35.39 11.22
C ARG A 7 -22.82 36.08 10.90
N ILE A 8 -21.97 35.47 10.07
CA ILE A 8 -20.87 36.17 9.41
C ILE A 8 -21.44 36.69 8.10
N VAL A 9 -21.58 38.01 8.03
CA VAL A 9 -21.97 38.77 6.84
C VAL A 9 -20.69 39.13 6.09
N PHE A 10 -20.64 38.80 4.80
CA PHE A 10 -19.58 39.23 3.88
C PHE A 10 -19.73 40.72 3.55
N PRO A 11 -18.65 41.51 3.50
CA PRO A 11 -18.68 42.80 2.83
C PRO A 11 -18.36 42.62 1.34
N GLU A 12 -19.34 42.93 0.49
CA GLU A 12 -19.14 43.39 -0.88
C GLU A 12 -18.68 44.85 -0.83
N ASP A 13 -17.49 45.16 -1.37
CA ASP A 13 -17.36 46.02 -2.55
C ASP A 13 -15.89 46.38 -2.91
N VAL A 14 -15.56 45.97 -4.15
CA VAL A 14 -14.88 46.72 -5.22
C VAL A 14 -13.54 47.42 -4.92
N TRP A 15 -12.46 46.84 -5.46
CA TRP A 15 -11.45 47.56 -6.26
C TRP A 15 -10.95 46.69 -7.41
N ILE A 16 -11.45 46.97 -8.61
CA ILE A 16 -10.91 46.47 -9.88
C ILE A 16 -9.69 47.32 -10.23
N ARG A 17 -8.49 46.71 -10.26
CA ARG A 17 -7.33 47.31 -10.93
C ARG A 17 -6.75 46.35 -11.97
N ARG A 18 -6.92 46.79 -13.22
CA ARG A 18 -6.23 46.36 -14.44
C ARG A 18 -4.71 46.39 -14.21
N PHE A 19 -4.02 45.34 -14.61
CA PHE A 19 -2.61 45.42 -14.98
C PHE A 19 -2.46 45.22 -16.48
N SER A 20 -1.93 46.27 -17.11
CA SER A 20 -1.46 46.33 -18.49
C SER A 20 -0.21 45.49 -18.67
N VAL A 21 -0.14 44.73 -19.76
CA VAL A 21 1.12 44.24 -20.31
C VAL A 21 1.32 44.94 -21.65
N SER A 22 2.43 45.65 -21.74
CA SER A 22 2.84 46.47 -22.89
C SER A 22 3.22 45.63 -24.10
N GLU A 23 2.96 46.22 -25.26
CA GLU A 23 3.22 45.78 -26.62
C GLU A 23 4.70 45.54 -26.95
N GLY A 24 4.92 44.69 -27.95
CA GLY A 24 6.25 44.39 -28.53
C GLY A 24 6.18 43.55 -29.81
N GLN A 25 5.43 44.05 -30.80
CA GLN A 25 5.56 43.88 -32.26
C GLN A 25 5.79 42.49 -32.90
N SER A 26 4.73 41.97 -33.53
CA SER A 26 4.77 41.12 -34.72
C SER A 26 4.33 41.94 -35.94
N MET A 27 5.17 42.00 -36.98
CA MET A 27 4.88 42.71 -38.23
C MET A 27 4.48 41.68 -39.30
N LEU A 28 3.16 41.60 -39.56
CA LEU A 28 2.56 41.00 -40.75
C LEU A 28 2.34 42.15 -41.75
N LEU A 29 2.99 42.09 -42.92
CA LEU A 29 2.63 42.96 -44.04
C LEU A 29 1.68 42.22 -44.97
N ARG A 30 0.52 42.85 -45.11
CA ARG A 30 -0.66 42.52 -45.91
C ARG A 30 -0.37 42.91 -47.36
N ALA A 31 -0.72 42.03 -48.29
CA ALA A 31 -0.83 42.34 -49.70
C ALA A 31 -2.10 43.16 -49.92
N GLU A 32 -1.97 44.26 -50.66
CA GLU A 32 -3.07 45.08 -51.15
C GLU A 32 -2.92 45.20 -52.67
N SER A 33 -4.08 45.19 -53.33
CA SER A 33 -4.35 45.06 -54.75
C SER A 33 -4.60 46.42 -55.41
N ASP A 34 -4.16 46.57 -56.66
CA ASP A 34 -4.70 47.46 -57.71
C ASP A 34 -4.28 46.80 -59.05
N VAL A 35 -5.11 46.39 -60.02
CA VAL A 35 -6.24 46.95 -60.80
C VAL A 35 -5.84 47.93 -61.93
N SER A 36 -6.31 47.57 -63.14
CA SER A 36 -6.41 48.33 -64.41
C SER A 36 -5.13 48.46 -65.25
N ASP A 37 -5.12 48.46 -66.58
CA ASP A 37 -6.12 48.16 -67.62
C ASP A 37 -5.41 48.27 -68.99
N THR A 38 -5.81 47.46 -69.99
CA THR A 38 -5.81 47.75 -71.47
C THR A 38 -4.45 48.08 -72.16
N ALA A 39 -4.18 47.98 -73.46
CA ALA A 39 -4.77 47.55 -74.74
C ALA A 39 -3.55 47.48 -75.71
N ASP A 40 -3.35 46.42 -76.50
CA ASP A 40 -3.83 46.24 -77.89
C ASP A 40 -2.89 46.81 -78.98
N THR A 41 -2.94 46.20 -80.19
CA THR A 41 -2.35 46.60 -81.51
C THR A 41 -0.85 46.28 -81.76
N GLN A 42 -0.40 45.29 -82.57
CA GLN A 42 -0.62 44.88 -83.98
C GLN A 42 0.38 45.48 -85.00
N ARG A 43 0.86 44.62 -85.94
CA ARG A 43 1.54 44.84 -87.26
C ARG A 43 3.07 44.85 -87.28
N ASN A 44 3.80 44.28 -88.26
CA ASN A 44 3.58 43.31 -89.35
C ASN A 44 4.93 43.19 -90.14
N LEU A 45 5.07 42.18 -91.01
CA LEU A 45 6.00 42.07 -92.19
C LEU A 45 7.46 41.60 -91.89
N LEU A 46 8.10 40.64 -92.58
CA LEU A 46 7.98 40.09 -93.95
C LEU A 46 8.66 38.70 -94.10
N SER A 47 8.05 37.85 -94.95
CA SER A 47 8.55 36.78 -95.88
C SER A 47 9.78 35.92 -95.50
N LYS A 48 9.78 34.59 -95.69
CA LYS A 48 9.65 33.89 -96.99
C LYS A 48 9.41 32.38 -96.79
N GLU A 49 8.70 31.79 -97.74
CA GLU A 49 8.33 30.37 -97.86
C GLU A 49 9.51 29.39 -98.03
N GLY A 50 9.28 28.13 -97.65
CA GLY A 50 10.13 27.00 -97.99
C GLY A 50 9.71 25.70 -97.26
N SER A 51 8.88 24.91 -97.94
CA SER A 51 8.30 23.61 -97.54
C SER A 51 9.30 22.48 -97.26
N VAL A 52 8.91 21.50 -96.40
CA VAL A 52 8.86 20.03 -96.64
C VAL A 52 9.11 19.16 -95.35
N LEU A 53 8.07 18.38 -95.01
CA LEU A 53 7.98 17.10 -94.24
C LEU A 53 8.07 17.03 -92.69
N PRO A 54 7.22 16.20 -92.04
CA PRO A 54 7.10 16.13 -90.59
C PRO A 54 8.19 15.23 -90.00
N ARG A 55 8.98 15.75 -89.07
CA ARG A 55 9.90 14.94 -88.30
C ARG A 55 9.24 14.63 -86.95
N PHE A 56 8.87 13.36 -86.77
CA PHE A 56 8.55 12.73 -85.49
C PHE A 56 9.51 13.26 -84.41
N SER A 57 8.98 13.97 -83.42
CA SER A 57 9.77 14.39 -82.27
C SER A 57 10.02 13.17 -81.41
N ILE A 58 11.25 12.67 -81.46
CA ILE A 58 11.78 11.70 -80.50
C ILE A 58 11.68 12.35 -79.12
N GLU A 59 10.97 11.73 -78.18
CA GLU A 59 11.03 12.14 -76.79
C GLU A 59 12.50 12.15 -76.33
N ASP A 60 12.98 13.33 -75.91
CA ASP A 60 14.34 13.49 -75.43
C ASP A 60 14.63 12.48 -74.31
N PRO A 61 15.63 11.58 -74.47
CA PRO A 61 16.02 10.64 -73.42
C PRO A 61 16.50 11.35 -72.14
N VAL A 62 16.82 12.65 -72.23
CA VAL A 62 17.23 13.52 -71.11
C VAL A 62 16.04 13.90 -70.21
N LYS A 63 14.86 14.21 -70.78
CA LYS A 63 13.64 14.54 -69.99
C LYS A 63 13.09 13.32 -69.25
N LEU A 64 13.14 12.13 -69.86
CA LEU A 64 12.75 10.87 -69.22
C LEU A 64 13.71 10.47 -68.08
N ARG A 65 15.01 10.79 -68.21
CA ARG A 65 16.05 10.54 -67.19
C ARG A 65 15.91 11.49 -65.99
N ALA A 66 15.54 12.75 -66.22
CA ALA A 66 15.26 13.74 -65.17
C ALA A 66 13.98 13.41 -64.37
N LEU A 67 12.92 12.96 -65.04
CA LEU A 67 11.69 12.49 -64.39
C LEU A 67 11.91 11.20 -63.58
N LYS A 68 12.70 10.24 -64.10
CA LYS A 68 13.08 9.01 -63.36
C LYS A 68 14.02 9.29 -62.18
N GLY A 69 14.97 10.23 -62.30
CA GLY A 69 15.85 10.66 -61.21
C GLY A 69 15.10 11.39 -60.09
N SER A 70 14.14 12.26 -60.44
CA SER A 70 13.27 12.94 -59.48
C SER A 70 12.33 11.98 -58.75
N ALA A 71 11.75 11.00 -59.46
CA ALA A 71 10.95 9.94 -58.85
C ALA A 71 11.80 9.04 -57.93
N SER A 72 13.00 8.62 -58.34
CA SER A 72 13.93 7.82 -57.53
C SER A 72 14.33 8.53 -56.23
N LEU A 73 14.66 9.82 -56.30
CA LEU A 73 15.04 10.60 -55.12
C LEU A 73 13.87 10.75 -54.13
N LYS A 74 12.63 10.84 -54.64
CA LYS A 74 11.41 10.85 -53.80
C LYS A 74 11.21 9.51 -53.08
N HIS A 75 11.43 8.38 -53.74
CA HIS A 75 11.31 7.05 -53.12
C HIS A 75 12.40 6.83 -52.06
N TYR A 76 13.66 7.21 -52.34
CA TYR A 76 14.76 7.13 -51.37
C TYR A 76 14.51 8.00 -50.12
N LYS A 77 13.99 9.22 -50.30
CA LYS A 77 13.57 10.09 -49.20
C LYS A 77 12.41 9.50 -48.40
N GLY A 78 11.50 8.76 -49.04
CA GLY A 78 10.41 8.04 -48.38
C GLY A 78 10.94 6.94 -47.44
N TYR A 79 11.83 6.09 -47.92
CA TYR A 79 12.45 5.03 -47.09
C TYR A 79 13.32 5.59 -45.97
N LEU A 80 13.97 6.74 -46.17
CA LEU A 80 14.73 7.42 -45.11
C LEU A 80 13.81 7.93 -43.98
N LYS A 81 12.62 8.42 -44.31
CA LYS A 81 11.63 8.81 -43.29
C LYS A 81 11.12 7.60 -42.52
N LEU A 82 10.91 6.47 -43.21
CA LEU A 82 10.48 5.20 -42.62
C LEU A 82 11.53 4.65 -41.65
N THR A 83 12.83 4.69 -41.99
CA THR A 83 13.89 4.24 -41.08
C THR A 83 13.99 5.12 -39.84
N LEU A 84 13.98 6.45 -40.00
CA LEU A 84 13.98 7.39 -38.88
C LEU A 84 12.78 7.15 -37.96
N CYS A 85 11.58 6.97 -38.52
CA CYS A 85 10.39 6.65 -37.75
C CYS A 85 10.51 5.31 -37.01
N GLY A 86 11.02 4.26 -37.68
CA GLY A 86 11.25 2.96 -37.07
C GLY A 86 12.20 3.01 -35.87
N PHE A 87 13.32 3.72 -36.01
CA PHE A 87 14.27 3.92 -34.90
C PHE A 87 13.66 4.74 -33.75
N ILE A 88 12.89 5.79 -34.04
CA ILE A 88 12.22 6.59 -33.00
C ILE A 88 11.22 5.73 -32.21
N LEU A 89 10.41 4.91 -32.88
CA LEU A 89 9.43 4.05 -32.21
C LEU A 89 10.10 2.97 -31.35
N MET A 90 11.17 2.35 -31.85
CA MET A 90 11.95 1.40 -31.06
C MET A 90 12.67 2.07 -29.88
N ALA A 91 13.23 3.27 -30.08
CA ALA A 91 13.82 4.04 -28.99
C ALA A 91 12.78 4.40 -27.93
N LEU A 92 11.56 4.80 -28.33
CA LEU A 92 10.46 5.06 -27.42
C LEU A 92 10.07 3.80 -26.63
N ALA A 93 9.89 2.66 -27.30
CA ALA A 93 9.62 1.39 -26.63
C ALA A 93 10.72 1.03 -25.61
N TYR A 94 11.98 1.23 -25.98
CA TYR A 94 13.13 1.01 -25.10
C TYR A 94 13.15 1.98 -23.91
N THR A 95 12.79 3.25 -24.10
CA THR A 95 12.66 4.21 -23.00
C THR A 95 11.54 3.84 -22.03
N ILE A 96 10.39 3.37 -22.52
CA ILE A 96 9.30 2.88 -21.66
C ILE A 96 9.77 1.68 -20.83
N TYR A 97 10.52 0.77 -21.43
CA TYR A 97 11.11 -0.38 -20.73
C TYR A 97 12.10 0.03 -19.64
N ILE A 98 13.00 0.97 -19.91
CA ILE A 98 14.00 1.42 -18.92
C ILE A 98 13.39 2.26 -17.81
N VAL A 99 12.56 3.24 -18.17
CA VAL A 99 12.04 4.22 -17.20
C VAL A 99 10.96 3.61 -16.33
N ASP A 100 10.20 2.65 -16.87
CA ASP A 100 8.98 2.10 -16.28
C ASP A 100 8.09 3.21 -15.69
N PRO A 101 7.36 3.97 -16.54
CA PRO A 101 6.56 5.11 -16.11
C PRO A 101 5.59 4.77 -14.98
N LEU A 102 5.05 3.54 -14.96
CA LEU A 102 4.19 3.06 -13.89
C LEU A 102 4.93 2.95 -12.57
N GLU A 103 6.10 2.32 -12.52
CA GLU A 103 6.89 2.21 -11.28
C GLU A 103 7.38 3.57 -10.79
N PHE A 104 7.75 4.46 -11.71
CA PHE A 104 8.05 5.84 -11.38
C PHE A 104 6.85 6.56 -10.75
N ALA A 105 5.66 6.42 -11.35
CA ALA A 105 4.43 7.00 -10.83
C ALA A 105 4.09 6.43 -9.45
N LYS A 106 4.12 5.10 -9.27
CA LYS A 106 3.90 4.46 -7.97
C LYS A 106 4.86 5.01 -6.93
N THR A 107 6.15 5.12 -7.25
CA THR A 107 7.15 5.65 -6.32
C THR A 107 6.88 7.10 -5.91
N LYS A 108 6.44 7.93 -6.86
CA LYS A 108 6.15 9.34 -6.58
C LYS A 108 4.87 9.54 -5.78
N TYR A 109 3.80 8.78 -6.09
CA TYR A 109 2.50 8.94 -5.46
C TYR A 109 2.32 8.12 -4.17
N MET A 110 3.20 7.15 -3.92
CA MET A 110 3.22 6.35 -2.70
C MET A 110 4.11 6.95 -1.60
N ASN A 111 4.35 8.27 -1.63
CA ASN A 111 4.97 8.99 -0.52
C ASN A 111 3.89 9.70 0.30
N ILE A 112 3.95 9.52 1.62
CA ILE A 112 3.11 10.25 2.57
C ILE A 112 3.76 11.62 2.78
N GLU A 113 3.19 12.63 2.14
CA GLU A 113 3.58 14.04 2.27
C GLU A 113 2.30 14.89 2.31
N GLU A 114 2.39 16.07 2.92
CA GLU A 114 1.23 16.95 3.06
C GLU A 114 0.67 17.34 1.68
N GLY A 115 -0.65 17.19 1.51
CA GLY A 115 -1.33 17.47 0.25
C GLY A 115 -1.29 16.34 -0.79
N THR A 116 -0.59 15.22 -0.55
CA THR A 116 -0.64 14.07 -1.47
C THR A 116 -1.92 13.25 -1.32
N PHE A 117 -2.25 12.44 -2.33
CA PHE A 117 -3.38 11.52 -2.27
C PHE A 117 -3.21 10.48 -1.15
N LEU A 118 -2.02 9.87 -1.04
CA LEU A 118 -1.73 8.90 0.01
C LEU A 118 -1.78 9.55 1.41
N TYR A 119 -1.36 10.83 1.49
CA TYR A 119 -1.84 11.84 2.44
C TYR A 119 -3.20 11.54 3.07
N SER A 120 -4.21 11.87 2.27
CA SER A 120 -5.62 11.82 2.66
C SER A 120 -6.08 10.41 3.05
N LEU A 121 -5.61 9.39 2.33
CA LEU A 121 -5.94 8.00 2.61
C LEU A 121 -5.35 7.51 3.94
N TRP A 122 -4.11 7.87 4.24
CA TRP A 122 -3.48 7.49 5.51
C TRP A 122 -4.05 8.29 6.69
N GLN A 123 -4.37 9.57 6.49
CA GLN A 123 -4.94 10.41 7.55
C GLN A 123 -6.32 9.91 7.98
N LYS A 124 -7.17 9.55 7.02
CA LYS A 124 -8.50 9.00 7.26
C LYS A 124 -8.79 7.87 6.27
N PRO A 125 -8.38 6.63 6.59
CA PRO A 125 -8.58 5.48 5.71
C PRO A 125 -10.06 5.28 5.40
N PRO A 126 -10.44 5.11 4.11
CA PRO A 126 -11.84 4.90 3.73
C PRO A 126 -12.32 3.47 4.01
N VAL A 127 -11.48 2.61 4.58
CA VAL A 127 -11.79 1.20 4.86
C VAL A 127 -12.62 1.07 6.13
N LYS A 128 -13.56 0.12 6.13
CA LYS A 128 -14.28 -0.30 7.33
C LYS A 128 -13.63 -1.54 7.89
N ILE A 129 -13.10 -1.43 9.10
CA ILE A 129 -12.61 -2.58 9.87
C ILE A 129 -13.72 -2.98 10.83
N PHE A 130 -14.01 -4.27 10.92
CA PHE A 130 -14.99 -4.81 11.85
C PHE A 130 -14.28 -5.49 13.02
N ILE A 131 -14.69 -5.17 14.24
CA ILE A 131 -14.29 -5.84 15.46
C ILE A 131 -15.47 -6.69 15.89
N LYS A 132 -15.31 -8.02 15.80
CA LYS A 132 -16.28 -9.01 16.23
C LYS A 132 -15.88 -9.53 17.60
N VAL A 133 -16.80 -9.48 18.54
CA VAL A 133 -16.58 -9.86 19.95
C VAL A 133 -17.33 -11.14 20.26
N PHE A 134 -16.63 -12.12 20.80
CA PHE A 134 -17.17 -13.41 21.22
C PHE A 134 -16.86 -13.62 22.71
N ILE A 135 -17.90 -13.76 23.53
CA ILE A 135 -17.78 -13.78 24.99
C ILE A 135 -17.99 -15.20 25.50
N PHE A 136 -17.20 -15.62 26.48
CA PHE A 136 -17.38 -16.90 27.14
C PHE A 136 -18.35 -16.75 28.32
N ASN A 137 -19.62 -17.04 28.07
CA ASN A 137 -20.67 -17.04 29.08
C ASN A 137 -20.57 -18.27 29.99
N VAL A 138 -20.61 -18.08 31.31
CA VAL A 138 -20.49 -19.16 32.29
C VAL A 138 -21.85 -19.79 32.55
N THR A 139 -21.95 -21.12 32.40
CA THR A 139 -23.23 -21.84 32.50
C THR A 139 -23.44 -22.58 33.82
N ASN A 140 -22.37 -22.81 34.60
CA ASN A 140 -22.39 -23.58 35.84
C ASN A 140 -21.82 -22.80 37.04
N ALA A 141 -22.03 -21.48 37.09
CA ALA A 141 -21.44 -20.60 38.09
C ALA A 141 -21.71 -21.07 39.54
N LYS A 142 -22.96 -21.45 39.85
CA LYS A 142 -23.35 -21.89 41.20
C LYS A 142 -22.70 -23.22 41.58
N GLU A 143 -22.76 -24.20 40.69
CA GLU A 143 -22.20 -25.54 40.86
C GLU A 143 -20.69 -25.49 41.01
N PHE A 144 -20.02 -24.64 40.23
CA PHE A 144 -18.59 -24.41 40.29
C PHE A 144 -18.15 -23.78 41.63
N LEU A 145 -18.84 -22.72 42.09
CA LEU A 145 -18.53 -22.09 43.37
C LEU A 145 -18.77 -23.02 44.56
N MET A 146 -19.80 -23.87 44.50
CA MET A 146 -20.08 -24.90 45.49
C MET A 146 -19.12 -26.10 45.41
N LYS A 147 -18.19 -26.13 44.45
CA LYS A 147 -17.29 -27.26 44.17
C LYS A 147 -18.01 -28.56 43.86
N LYS A 148 -19.23 -28.48 43.35
CA LYS A 148 -19.96 -29.63 42.79
C LYS A 148 -19.39 -30.01 41.42
N ASP A 149 -19.07 -28.99 40.63
CA ASP A 149 -18.33 -29.13 39.38
C ASP A 149 -16.88 -28.65 39.58
N LEU A 150 -15.90 -29.45 39.14
CA LEU A 150 -14.48 -29.11 39.19
C LEU A 150 -13.99 -28.32 37.98
N LYS A 151 -14.80 -28.27 36.91
CA LYS A 151 -14.50 -27.55 35.67
C LYS A 151 -15.46 -26.39 35.49
N LEU A 152 -14.95 -25.27 34.99
CA LEU A 152 -15.79 -24.16 34.57
C LEU A 152 -16.38 -24.48 33.20
N LYS A 153 -17.71 -24.46 33.06
CA LYS A 153 -18.40 -24.69 31.78
C LYS A 153 -18.74 -23.35 31.15
N VAL A 154 -18.17 -23.09 29.99
CA VAL A 154 -18.42 -21.88 29.21
C VAL A 154 -19.15 -22.18 27.91
N HIS A 155 -19.99 -21.24 27.50
CA HIS A 155 -20.65 -21.23 26.20
C HIS A 155 -20.29 -19.93 25.48
N GLU A 156 -19.81 -20.04 24.25
CA GLU A 156 -19.49 -18.87 23.44
C GLU A 156 -20.77 -18.16 22.98
N ILE A 157 -20.82 -16.84 23.17
CA ILE A 157 -21.89 -15.98 22.68
C ILE A 157 -21.29 -14.89 21.79
N GLY A 158 -21.79 -14.77 20.57
CA GLY A 158 -21.36 -13.76 19.60
C GLY A 158 -21.68 -14.15 18.16
N PRO A 159 -21.23 -13.33 17.19
CA PRO A 159 -20.47 -12.11 17.40
C PRO A 159 -21.35 -10.91 17.78
N TYR A 160 -20.82 -10.03 18.62
CA TYR A 160 -21.26 -8.62 18.71
C TYR A 160 -20.29 -7.79 17.89
N VAL A 161 -20.79 -7.10 16.86
CA VAL A 161 -19.98 -6.49 15.81
C VAL A 161 -19.96 -4.98 15.95
N TYR A 162 -18.76 -4.41 15.88
CA TYR A 162 -18.52 -2.98 15.85
C TYR A 162 -17.69 -2.62 14.62
N SER A 163 -18.03 -1.53 13.92
CA SER A 163 -17.17 -0.94 12.91
C SER A 163 -16.20 0.06 13.53
N GLU A 164 -14.93 -0.01 13.15
CA GLU A 164 -13.85 0.89 13.56
C GLU A 164 -13.59 1.94 12.49
N GLN A 165 -13.55 3.21 12.90
CA GLN A 165 -13.10 4.35 12.10
C GLN A 165 -11.81 4.91 12.68
N LEU A 166 -10.74 4.91 11.89
CA LEU A 166 -9.44 5.47 12.24
C LEU A 166 -9.29 6.88 11.68
N VAL A 167 -8.84 7.81 12.53
CA VAL A 167 -8.42 9.16 12.11
C VAL A 167 -7.08 9.49 12.77
N ASN A 168 -6.08 9.82 11.97
CA ASN A 168 -4.78 10.28 12.44
C ASN A 168 -4.80 11.81 12.60
N THR A 169 -4.61 12.28 13.83
CA THR A 169 -4.70 13.69 14.22
C THR A 169 -3.35 14.23 14.69
N ASN A 170 -3.22 15.56 14.85
CA ASN A 170 -1.99 16.22 15.31
C ASN A 170 -0.76 15.80 14.50
N VAL A 171 -0.89 15.84 13.16
CA VAL A 171 0.14 15.35 12.25
C VAL A 171 1.25 16.39 12.10
N THR A 172 2.49 15.98 12.32
CA THR A 172 3.68 16.82 12.18
C THR A 172 4.75 16.07 11.40
N PHE A 173 5.21 16.64 10.28
CA PHE A 173 6.34 16.11 9.52
C PHE A 173 7.66 16.61 10.10
N ASN A 174 8.61 15.70 10.29
CA ASN A 174 9.89 15.98 10.93
C ASN A 174 11.02 15.98 9.89
N ASN A 175 12.05 16.80 10.13
CA ASN A 175 13.22 16.95 9.25
C ASN A 175 14.03 15.64 9.05
N ASN A 176 13.84 14.65 9.92
CA ASN A 176 14.50 13.34 9.84
C ASN A 176 13.77 12.32 8.95
N HIS A 177 12.79 12.76 8.14
CA HIS A 177 11.92 11.93 7.31
C HIS A 177 11.05 10.97 8.12
N THR A 178 10.47 11.50 9.20
CA THR A 178 9.42 10.83 9.98
C THR A 178 8.19 11.73 10.07
N VAL A 179 7.05 11.13 10.39
CA VAL A 179 5.80 11.83 10.70
C VAL A 179 5.33 11.42 12.09
N SER A 180 5.00 12.39 12.92
CA SER A 180 4.42 12.19 14.25
C SER A 180 2.93 12.50 14.24
N TYR A 181 2.11 11.65 14.86
CA TYR A 181 0.65 11.77 14.84
C TYR A 181 0.00 11.03 16.01
N ARG A 182 -1.29 11.24 16.21
CA ARG A 182 -2.13 10.56 17.21
C ARG A 182 -3.27 9.80 16.54
N PRO A 183 -3.28 8.46 16.57
CA PRO A 183 -4.38 7.68 16.03
C PRO A 183 -5.59 7.73 16.98
N ILE A 184 -6.76 8.06 16.44
CA ILE A 184 -8.04 8.02 17.16
C ILE A 184 -8.91 6.97 16.48
N ARG A 185 -9.33 5.95 17.25
CA ARG A 185 -10.19 4.86 16.78
C ARG A 185 -11.56 5.00 17.43
N THR A 186 -12.60 5.17 16.62
CA THR A 186 -13.99 5.27 17.10
C THR A 186 -14.75 4.02 16.69
N LEU A 187 -15.46 3.41 17.64
CA LEU A 187 -16.25 2.22 17.40
C LEU A 187 -17.74 2.54 17.30
N ARG A 188 -18.42 1.88 16.36
CA ARG A 188 -19.87 1.98 16.17
C ARG A 188 -20.48 0.60 16.12
N PHE A 189 -21.51 0.35 16.90
CA PHE A 189 -22.21 -0.94 16.90
C PHE A 189 -22.95 -1.19 15.57
N GLU A 190 -22.84 -2.42 15.05
CA GLU A 190 -23.43 -2.87 13.80
C GLU A 190 -24.50 -3.95 14.09
N PRO A 191 -25.77 -3.55 14.32
CA PRO A 191 -26.83 -4.48 14.73
C PRO A 191 -27.11 -5.57 13.67
N GLY A 192 -27.09 -5.20 12.39
CA GLY A 192 -27.37 -6.14 11.29
C GLY A 192 -26.31 -7.21 11.06
N LEU A 193 -25.14 -7.10 11.71
CA LEU A 193 -24.06 -8.08 11.66
C LEU A 193 -23.88 -8.83 13.00
N SER A 194 -24.65 -8.48 14.02
CA SER A 194 -24.55 -9.00 15.38
C SER A 194 -25.60 -10.06 15.66
N VAL A 195 -25.32 -10.97 16.57
CA VAL A 195 -26.25 -12.06 16.96
C VAL A 195 -27.48 -11.57 17.72
N GLY A 196 -27.36 -10.44 18.43
CA GLY A 196 -28.41 -9.90 19.28
C GLY A 196 -28.15 -8.45 19.70
N ASN A 197 -28.97 -7.94 20.62
CA ASN A 197 -28.85 -6.58 21.15
C ASN A 197 -27.97 -6.61 22.41
N PRO A 198 -26.76 -6.02 22.39
CA PRO A 198 -25.85 -6.09 23.53
C PRO A 198 -26.40 -5.40 24.79
N MET A 199 -27.36 -4.48 24.66
CA MET A 199 -28.01 -3.84 25.81
C MET A 199 -29.00 -4.74 26.53
N GLU A 200 -29.54 -5.76 25.85
CA GLU A 200 -30.59 -6.66 26.35
C GLU A 200 -30.05 -8.06 26.67
N ASP A 201 -29.06 -8.52 25.91
CA ASP A 201 -28.48 -9.85 26.06
C ASP A 201 -27.69 -9.94 27.38
N LEU A 202 -28.23 -10.72 28.33
CA LEU A 202 -27.64 -10.95 29.65
C LEU A 202 -26.67 -12.12 29.62
N ILE A 203 -25.54 -11.94 30.29
CA ILE A 203 -24.47 -12.92 30.41
C ILE A 203 -23.97 -13.02 31.86
N THR A 204 -23.55 -14.21 32.24
CA THR A 204 -22.84 -14.48 33.50
C THR A 204 -21.36 -14.62 33.19
N VAL A 205 -20.55 -13.72 33.72
CA VAL A 205 -19.09 -13.67 33.43
C VAL A 205 -18.28 -13.57 34.71
N SER A 206 -17.01 -13.93 34.61
CA SER A 206 -16.06 -13.78 35.73
C SER A 206 -15.86 -12.32 36.09
N ASN A 207 -15.89 -12.02 37.39
CA ASN A 207 -15.62 -10.68 37.92
C ASN A 207 -14.12 -10.37 37.82
N ILE A 208 -13.69 -9.80 36.69
CA ILE A 208 -12.28 -9.56 36.36
C ILE A 208 -11.60 -8.68 37.42
N PRO A 209 -12.16 -7.53 37.85
CA PRO A 209 -11.53 -6.73 38.90
C PRO A 209 -11.29 -7.50 40.19
N PHE A 210 -12.29 -8.25 40.66
CA PHE A 210 -12.20 -9.00 41.91
C PHE A 210 -11.19 -10.16 41.82
N LEU A 211 -11.35 -11.04 40.82
CA LEU A 211 -10.43 -12.17 40.64
C LEU A 211 -9.01 -11.70 40.34
N GLY A 212 -8.88 -10.63 39.55
CA GLY A 212 -7.63 -9.99 39.17
C GLY A 212 -6.86 -9.43 40.36
N ILE A 213 -7.50 -8.62 41.21
CA ILE A 213 -6.83 -8.05 42.39
C ILE A 213 -6.41 -9.14 43.39
N THR A 214 -7.27 -10.14 43.62
CA THR A 214 -6.94 -11.25 44.53
C THR A 214 -5.77 -12.07 43.99
N SER A 215 -5.74 -12.35 42.68
CA SER A 215 -4.63 -13.06 42.03
C SER A 215 -3.32 -12.25 42.05
N MET A 216 -3.39 -10.95 41.78
CA MET A 216 -2.25 -10.03 41.83
C MET A 216 -1.57 -10.06 43.22
N LEU A 217 -2.37 -10.15 44.29
CA LEU A 217 -1.91 -10.18 45.67
C LEU A 217 -1.44 -11.55 46.19
N HIS A 218 -1.38 -12.61 45.36
CA HIS A 218 -1.02 -13.97 45.82
C HIS A 218 0.30 -14.05 46.61
N ASN A 219 1.30 -13.23 46.23
CA ASN A 219 2.61 -13.17 46.88
C ASN A 219 2.79 -11.98 47.83
N SER A 220 1.72 -11.27 48.17
CA SER A 220 1.75 -10.16 49.12
C SER A 220 1.69 -10.65 50.59
N SER A 221 1.86 -9.73 51.54
CA SER A 221 1.82 -10.03 52.97
C SER A 221 0.44 -10.49 53.44
N MET A 222 0.39 -11.21 54.57
CA MET A 222 -0.87 -11.67 55.17
C MET A 222 -1.81 -10.50 55.48
N THR A 223 -1.29 -9.41 56.04
CA THR A 223 -2.05 -8.21 56.38
C THR A 223 -2.77 -7.60 55.17
N LEU A 224 -2.09 -7.52 54.02
CA LEU A 224 -2.70 -6.99 52.80
C LEU A 224 -3.83 -7.90 52.28
N ASN A 225 -3.62 -9.22 52.30
CA ASN A 225 -4.66 -10.17 51.89
C ASN A 225 -5.87 -10.16 52.85
N LEU A 226 -5.64 -10.05 54.16
CA LEU A 226 -6.72 -9.91 55.15
C LEU A 226 -7.48 -8.60 54.98
N GLY A 227 -6.79 -7.49 54.69
CA GLY A 227 -7.42 -6.21 54.37
C GLY A 227 -8.31 -6.30 53.14
N LEU A 228 -7.82 -6.89 52.04
CA LEU A 228 -8.64 -7.14 50.85
C LEU A 228 -9.84 -8.03 51.16
N SER A 229 -9.65 -9.11 51.92
CA SER A 229 -10.72 -10.03 52.32
C SER A 229 -11.81 -9.31 53.14
N GLY A 230 -11.43 -8.40 54.03
CA GLY A 230 -12.35 -7.53 54.77
C GLY A 230 -13.16 -6.62 53.86
N ILE A 231 -12.52 -5.95 52.90
CA ILE A 231 -13.19 -5.09 51.90
C ILE A 231 -14.17 -5.90 51.05
N VAL A 232 -13.73 -7.04 50.52
CA VAL A 232 -14.54 -7.96 49.69
C VAL A 232 -15.75 -8.47 50.46
N SER A 233 -15.58 -8.78 51.74
CA SER A 233 -16.69 -9.23 52.60
C SER A 233 -17.67 -8.09 52.91
N PHE A 234 -17.15 -6.88 53.15
CA PHE A 234 -17.98 -5.69 53.40
C PHE A 234 -18.81 -5.27 52.18
N LEU A 235 -18.22 -5.31 50.98
CA LEU A 235 -18.88 -4.98 49.71
C LEU A 235 -19.70 -6.14 49.14
N ASP A 236 -19.68 -7.30 49.79
CA ASP A 236 -20.23 -8.56 49.32
C ASP A 236 -19.86 -8.91 47.85
N THR A 237 -18.60 -8.71 47.48
CA THR A 237 -18.17 -8.93 46.10
C THR A 237 -18.23 -10.41 45.73
N GLN A 238 -18.84 -10.69 44.58
CA GLN A 238 -19.03 -12.05 44.04
C GLN A 238 -18.02 -12.38 42.92
N PRO A 239 -17.54 -13.63 42.81
CA PRO A 239 -16.60 -14.05 41.75
C PRO A 239 -17.17 -14.05 40.33
N PHE A 240 -18.49 -14.10 40.20
CA PHE A 240 -19.22 -13.95 38.94
C PHE A 240 -20.16 -12.76 39.03
N VAL A 241 -20.43 -12.15 37.88
CA VAL A 241 -21.39 -11.04 37.74
C VAL A 241 -22.33 -11.33 36.59
N ASP A 242 -23.60 -11.00 36.78
CA ASP A 242 -24.63 -11.02 35.76
C ASP A 242 -24.80 -9.60 35.22
N VAL A 243 -24.50 -9.41 33.95
CA VAL A 243 -24.48 -8.10 33.29
C VAL A 243 -24.98 -8.21 31.86
N SER A 244 -25.41 -7.09 31.28
CA SER A 244 -25.61 -7.05 29.83
C SER A 244 -24.26 -7.14 29.11
N VAL A 245 -24.27 -7.59 27.87
CA VAL A 245 -23.07 -7.59 27.01
C VAL A 245 -22.52 -6.17 26.87
N HIS A 246 -23.37 -5.16 26.71
CA HIS A 246 -22.95 -3.77 26.60
C HIS A 246 -22.20 -3.32 27.85
N ASP A 247 -22.78 -3.55 29.03
CA ASP A 247 -22.18 -3.13 30.29
C ASP A 247 -20.85 -3.83 30.54
N PHE A 248 -20.74 -5.13 30.19
CA PHE A 248 -19.48 -5.86 30.28
C PHE A 248 -18.38 -5.26 29.38
N LEU A 249 -18.72 -4.89 28.15
CA LEU A 249 -17.76 -4.37 27.18
C LEU A 249 -17.41 -2.90 27.41
N TRP A 250 -18.38 -2.07 27.82
CA TRP A 250 -18.27 -0.61 27.80
C TRP A 250 -18.32 0.04 29.18
N GLY A 251 -18.83 -0.64 30.20
CA GLY A 251 -18.77 -0.13 31.56
C GLY A 251 -19.95 -0.52 32.43
N TYR A 252 -19.69 -1.27 33.49
CA TYR A 252 -20.63 -1.42 34.62
C TYR A 252 -20.05 -0.81 35.90
N ASP A 253 -20.95 -0.51 36.84
CA ASP A 253 -20.59 0.01 38.16
C ASP A 253 -20.07 -1.13 39.05
N GLU A 254 -18.76 -1.38 39.00
CA GLU A 254 -18.07 -2.35 39.85
C GLU A 254 -17.57 -1.66 41.15
N GLN A 255 -17.93 -2.23 42.30
CA GLN A 255 -17.74 -1.58 43.60
C GLN A 255 -16.26 -1.47 44.01
N LEU A 256 -15.45 -2.50 43.74
CA LEU A 256 -14.01 -2.47 44.03
C LEU A 256 -13.30 -1.42 43.16
N VAL A 257 -13.67 -1.32 41.88
CA VAL A 257 -13.11 -0.33 40.95
C VAL A 257 -13.49 1.08 41.39
N LYS A 258 -14.75 1.32 41.74
CA LYS A 258 -15.22 2.62 42.23
C LYS A 258 -14.56 3.04 43.54
N LEU A 259 -14.24 2.07 44.41
CA LEU A 259 -13.48 2.33 45.64
C LEU A 259 -12.01 2.62 45.32
N ALA A 260 -11.38 1.79 44.48
CA ALA A 260 -9.99 1.95 44.06
C ALA A 260 -9.76 3.28 43.34
N SER A 261 -10.68 3.74 42.51
CA SER A 261 -10.55 5.02 41.80
C SER A 261 -10.57 6.23 42.73
N LYS A 262 -11.20 6.11 43.91
CA LYS A 262 -11.24 7.17 44.92
C LYS A 262 -10.01 7.15 45.83
N ILE A 263 -9.55 5.96 46.21
CA ILE A 263 -8.45 5.80 47.17
C ILE A 263 -7.08 5.80 46.49
N LEU A 264 -7.00 5.26 45.27
CA LEU A 264 -5.76 5.08 44.50
C LEU A 264 -5.90 5.71 43.09
N PRO A 265 -6.19 7.02 42.97
CA PRO A 265 -6.46 7.67 41.68
C PRO A 265 -5.25 7.67 40.73
N ASN A 266 -4.02 7.55 41.25
CA ASN A 266 -2.81 7.45 40.42
C ASN A 266 -2.66 6.08 39.74
N TRP A 267 -3.40 5.07 40.19
CA TRP A 267 -3.35 3.71 39.67
C TRP A 267 -4.60 3.39 38.84
N ILE A 268 -5.78 3.64 39.41
CA ILE A 268 -7.07 3.43 38.75
C ILE A 268 -7.74 4.79 38.57
N THR A 269 -7.83 5.26 37.33
CA THR A 269 -8.35 6.60 36.99
C THR A 269 -9.81 6.60 36.55
N PHE A 270 -10.47 5.45 36.56
CA PHE A 270 -11.80 5.25 36.00
C PHE A 270 -12.78 4.74 37.06
N PRO A 271 -14.04 5.25 37.08
CA PRO A 271 -15.03 4.86 38.07
C PRO A 271 -15.84 3.61 37.72
N LYS A 272 -15.86 3.23 36.43
CA LYS A 272 -16.61 2.09 35.87
C LYS A 272 -15.67 1.14 35.15
N PHE A 273 -15.99 -0.14 35.17
CA PHE A 273 -15.18 -1.17 34.50
C PHE A 273 -15.85 -1.64 33.22
N GLY A 274 -15.19 -1.41 32.07
CA GLY A 274 -15.60 -1.89 30.76
C GLY A 274 -14.41 -2.50 30.03
N LEU A 275 -14.58 -3.71 29.48
CA LEU A 275 -13.45 -4.48 28.98
C LEU A 275 -12.84 -3.90 27.69
N LEU A 276 -13.67 -3.58 26.69
CA LEU A 276 -13.22 -2.94 25.46
C LEU A 276 -12.88 -1.48 25.67
N ASP A 277 -13.63 -0.81 26.54
CA ASP A 277 -13.31 0.55 26.98
C ASP A 277 -11.87 0.65 27.52
N ARG A 278 -11.38 -0.35 28.27
CA ARG A 278 -9.97 -0.38 28.72
C ARG A 278 -9.00 -0.92 27.66
N LEU A 279 -9.37 -1.96 26.92
CA LEU A 279 -8.49 -2.61 25.94
C LEU A 279 -8.18 -1.70 24.73
N LEU A 280 -9.19 -0.94 24.29
CA LEU A 280 -9.15 -0.14 23.07
C LEU A 280 -8.99 1.36 23.33
N ASP A 281 -8.82 1.77 24.60
CA ASP A 281 -8.44 3.13 24.93
C ASP A 281 -7.05 3.43 24.37
N GLU A 282 -6.97 4.27 23.34
CA GLU A 282 -5.71 4.72 22.76
C GLU A 282 -4.99 5.75 23.64
N GLY A 283 -5.66 6.41 24.57
CA GLY A 283 -5.12 7.50 25.38
C GLY A 283 -4.55 8.64 24.54
N ASN A 284 -3.63 9.43 25.12
CA ASN A 284 -2.96 10.53 24.43
C ASN A 284 -1.60 10.12 23.83
N ASN A 285 -1.56 8.95 23.20
CA ASN A 285 -0.32 8.39 22.67
C ASN A 285 0.05 8.99 21.30
N THR A 286 1.33 9.28 21.11
CA THR A 286 1.89 9.80 19.87
C THR A 286 2.75 8.73 19.19
N VAL A 287 2.45 8.44 17.94
CA VAL A 287 3.21 7.52 17.09
C VAL A 287 4.11 8.35 16.17
N THR A 288 5.39 8.00 16.08
CA THR A 288 6.31 8.54 15.07
C THR A 288 6.67 7.43 14.10
N MET A 289 6.43 7.66 12.81
CA MET A 289 6.56 6.67 11.74
C MET A 289 7.52 7.15 10.64
N HIS A 290 8.28 6.26 10.02
CA HIS A 290 9.11 6.58 8.87
C HIS A 290 8.30 6.80 7.59
N VAL A 291 8.58 7.88 6.87
CA VAL A 291 7.96 8.21 5.57
C VAL A 291 8.94 8.12 4.39
N ALA A 292 10.17 7.69 4.64
CA ALA A 292 11.16 7.39 3.61
C ALA A 292 11.84 6.05 3.92
N ASP A 293 12.09 5.26 2.87
CA ASP A 293 12.77 3.98 3.04
C ASP A 293 14.28 4.17 3.21
N LYS A 294 14.78 3.80 4.40
CA LYS A 294 16.22 3.77 4.71
C LYS A 294 16.68 2.36 5.11
N SER A 295 15.91 1.34 4.76
CA SER A 295 16.15 -0.07 5.08
C SER A 295 17.50 -0.60 4.60
N LYS A 296 18.03 -0.06 3.48
CA LYS A 296 19.37 -0.38 2.97
C LYS A 296 20.50 -0.09 3.97
N LYS A 297 20.29 0.86 4.89
CA LYS A 297 21.26 1.23 5.94
C LYS A 297 20.89 0.66 7.31
N ASP A 298 19.60 0.52 7.60
CA ASP A 298 19.09 0.05 8.88
C ASP A 298 17.73 -0.65 8.68
N VAL A 299 17.68 -1.96 8.93
CA VAL A 299 16.50 -2.81 8.72
C VAL A 299 15.28 -2.32 9.51
N ASN A 300 15.46 -1.58 10.61
CA ASN A 300 14.35 -1.05 11.40
C ASN A 300 13.72 0.22 10.81
N LYS A 301 14.36 0.82 9.79
CA LYS A 301 13.93 2.07 9.14
C LYS A 301 13.30 1.79 7.77
N LYS A 302 12.46 0.77 7.72
CA LYS A 302 11.61 0.47 6.57
C LYS A 302 10.56 1.57 6.42
N LEU A 303 10.08 1.77 5.20
CA LEU A 303 8.97 2.68 4.93
C LEU A 303 7.74 2.30 5.77
N TYR A 304 7.10 3.26 6.41
CA TYR A 304 5.94 3.08 7.29
C TYR A 304 6.16 2.32 8.59
N SER A 305 7.39 1.96 8.94
CA SER A 305 7.65 1.39 10.25
C SER A 305 7.63 2.48 11.34
N ILE A 306 7.23 2.07 12.55
CA ILE A 306 7.26 2.89 13.76
C ILE A 306 8.73 3.14 14.11
N ASP A 307 9.09 4.41 14.30
CA ASP A 307 10.37 4.82 14.88
C ASP A 307 10.26 4.90 16.40
N GLN A 308 9.20 5.55 16.89
CA GLN A 308 9.00 5.83 18.32
C GLN A 308 7.53 5.83 18.71
N MET A 309 7.27 5.42 19.95
CA MET A 309 6.00 5.57 20.66
C MET A 309 6.23 6.53 21.83
N ASN A 310 5.49 7.64 21.87
CA ASN A 310 5.61 8.69 22.89
C ASN A 310 7.05 9.23 23.06
N GLY A 311 7.79 9.34 21.95
CA GLY A 311 9.19 9.79 21.96
C GLY A 311 10.20 8.72 22.37
N TYR A 312 9.76 7.49 22.66
CA TYR A 312 10.64 6.38 23.03
C TYR A 312 10.62 5.29 21.94
N PRO A 313 11.78 4.77 21.51
CA PRO A 313 11.83 3.69 20.53
C PRO A 313 11.63 2.30 21.16
N GLY A 314 11.26 2.23 22.44
CA GLY A 314 10.97 0.99 23.14
C GLY A 314 9.88 1.15 24.19
N LEU A 315 9.40 0.00 24.66
CA LEU A 315 8.21 -0.16 25.50
C LEU A 315 8.58 -0.17 26.99
N PRO A 316 8.23 0.87 27.77
CA PRO A 316 8.59 0.96 29.19
C PRO A 316 8.05 -0.19 30.04
N GLN A 317 6.87 -0.71 29.69
CA GLN A 317 6.24 -1.84 30.40
C GLN A 317 7.12 -3.11 30.40
N TRP A 318 7.94 -3.28 29.36
CA TRP A 318 8.91 -4.37 29.19
C TRP A 318 10.33 -3.96 29.60
N GLY A 319 10.46 -2.93 30.43
CA GLY A 319 11.72 -2.53 31.04
C GLY A 319 12.60 -1.65 30.16
N TYR A 320 12.08 -1.10 29.05
CA TYR A 320 12.83 -0.10 28.28
C TYR A 320 13.16 1.12 29.14
N LYS A 321 14.43 1.54 29.13
CA LYS A 321 14.91 2.77 29.77
C LYS A 321 15.81 3.52 28.78
N SER A 322 15.64 4.84 28.69
CA SER A 322 16.49 5.65 27.80
C SER A 322 17.96 5.48 28.18
N GLY A 323 18.81 5.15 27.20
CA GLY A 323 20.26 4.98 27.38
C GLY A 323 20.76 3.56 27.71
N TYR A 324 19.91 2.55 27.98
CA TYR A 324 20.34 1.17 28.28
C TYR A 324 19.42 0.07 27.71
N ASN A 325 20.01 -1.10 27.42
CA ASN A 325 19.44 -2.43 27.07
C ASN A 325 18.14 -2.47 26.26
N ARG A 326 18.28 -2.40 24.92
CA ARG A 326 17.26 -2.87 23.97
C ARG A 326 17.23 -4.40 23.95
N THR A 327 16.05 -4.96 24.12
CA THR A 327 15.78 -6.39 23.97
C THR A 327 14.75 -6.58 22.87
N THR A 328 14.63 -7.82 22.38
CA THR A 328 13.59 -8.19 21.42
C THR A 328 12.19 -7.87 21.96
N CYS A 329 11.98 -7.99 23.28
CA CYS A 329 10.67 -7.79 23.90
C CYS A 329 10.27 -6.32 24.10
N ASN A 330 11.25 -5.44 24.26
CA ASN A 330 10.99 -4.04 24.54
C ASN A 330 11.16 -3.14 23.32
N ASN A 331 11.58 -3.67 22.17
CA ASN A 331 11.73 -2.90 20.95
C ASN A 331 10.40 -2.73 20.20
N VAL A 332 10.04 -1.48 19.90
CA VAL A 332 8.91 -1.15 18.99
C VAL A 332 9.41 -0.55 17.68
N GLN A 333 10.67 -0.16 17.60
CA GLN A 333 11.26 0.37 16.38
C GLN A 333 11.28 -0.69 15.29
N GLY A 334 10.77 -0.37 14.10
CA GLY A 334 10.62 -1.31 12.99
C GLY A 334 9.27 -2.05 12.95
N ALA A 335 8.43 -1.88 13.97
CA ALA A 335 7.07 -2.45 13.98
C ALA A 335 6.10 -1.65 13.10
N PHE A 336 4.91 -2.19 12.84
CA PHE A 336 3.87 -1.61 11.99
C PHE A 336 2.53 -1.63 12.71
N GLU A 337 1.68 -0.61 12.47
CA GLU A 337 0.30 -0.59 13.02
C GLU A 337 -0.67 -1.54 12.30
N GLY A 338 -0.27 -2.08 11.15
CA GLY A 338 -0.97 -3.15 10.44
C GLY A 338 -1.93 -2.73 9.33
N TYR A 339 -1.97 -1.46 8.94
CA TYR A 339 -2.80 -0.96 7.83
C TYR A 339 -2.02 -0.63 6.55
N VAL A 340 -0.69 -0.48 6.63
CA VAL A 340 0.19 -0.25 5.48
C VAL A 340 1.56 -0.88 5.72
N TYR A 341 2.15 -1.45 4.67
CA TYR A 341 3.48 -2.05 4.67
C TYR A 341 4.34 -1.46 3.53
N PRO A 342 5.67 -1.66 3.54
CA PRO A 342 6.55 -1.20 2.46
C PRO A 342 6.16 -1.79 1.11
N ARG A 343 6.60 -1.16 0.03
CA ARG A 343 6.47 -1.70 -1.34
C ARG A 343 7.51 -2.78 -1.62
N HIS A 344 7.23 -3.61 -2.63
CA HIS A 344 8.09 -4.71 -3.08
C HIS A 344 8.52 -5.65 -1.95
N ILE A 345 7.55 -6.08 -1.13
CA ILE A 345 7.80 -7.03 -0.05
C ILE A 345 8.24 -8.38 -0.62
N SER A 346 9.06 -9.09 0.14
CA SER A 346 9.61 -10.40 -0.18
C SER A 346 9.08 -11.48 0.76
N PRO A 347 9.01 -12.76 0.34
CA PRO A 347 8.72 -13.88 1.25
C PRO A 347 9.64 -13.98 2.47
N ASN A 348 10.84 -13.37 2.44
CA ASN A 348 11.77 -13.34 3.57
C ASN A 348 11.49 -12.20 4.57
N ASP A 349 10.57 -11.27 4.26
CA ASP A 349 10.23 -10.19 5.16
C ASP A 349 9.33 -10.68 6.30
N THR A 350 9.71 -10.36 7.54
CA THR A 350 8.85 -10.52 8.72
C THR A 350 8.35 -9.14 9.15
N PHE A 351 7.05 -9.02 9.42
CA PHE A 351 6.45 -7.77 9.88
C PHE A 351 6.04 -7.88 11.34
N PHE A 352 6.58 -7.02 12.20
CA PHE A 352 6.19 -6.96 13.60
C PHE A 352 4.96 -6.05 13.74
N LEU A 353 3.79 -6.64 14.01
CA LEU A 353 2.56 -5.89 14.25
C LEU A 353 2.57 -5.35 15.68
N TYR A 354 2.23 -4.07 15.86
CA TYR A 354 2.05 -3.45 17.17
C TYR A 354 0.78 -2.62 17.21
N ARG A 355 -0.03 -2.86 18.25
CA ARG A 355 -1.09 -1.98 18.71
C ARG A 355 -0.96 -1.88 20.22
N LYS A 356 -1.37 -0.75 20.82
CA LYS A 356 -1.33 -0.56 22.28
C LYS A 356 -2.01 -1.72 23.02
N SER A 357 -3.13 -2.20 22.49
CA SER A 357 -3.92 -3.29 23.05
C SER A 357 -3.14 -4.62 23.18
N PHE A 358 -2.22 -4.90 22.26
CA PHE A 358 -1.41 -6.13 22.28
C PHE A 358 -0.27 -6.06 23.30
N CYS A 359 0.07 -4.88 23.82
CA CYS A 359 1.15 -4.64 24.78
C CYS A 359 2.58 -5.02 24.33
N ARG A 360 2.74 -5.76 23.23
CA ARG A 360 4.01 -6.21 22.64
C ARG A 360 3.94 -6.26 21.12
N THR A 361 5.09 -6.41 20.47
CA THR A 361 5.17 -6.67 19.04
C THR A 361 4.85 -8.15 18.74
N LEU A 362 4.10 -8.40 17.66
CA LEU A 362 3.67 -9.71 17.21
C LEU A 362 4.22 -10.01 15.81
N PRO A 363 5.07 -11.04 15.62
CA PRO A 363 5.69 -11.32 14.33
C PRO A 363 4.69 -11.97 13.36
N LEU A 364 4.45 -11.32 12.23
CA LEU A 364 3.76 -11.86 11.07
C LEU A 364 4.80 -12.39 10.07
N VAL A 365 4.74 -13.69 9.80
CA VAL A 365 5.67 -14.40 8.91
C VAL A 365 4.95 -14.82 7.63
N TYR A 366 5.68 -14.79 6.51
CA TYR A 366 5.17 -15.29 5.24
C TYR A 366 4.83 -16.78 5.36
N ASN A 367 3.64 -17.14 4.87
CA ASN A 367 3.21 -18.53 4.79
C ASN A 367 3.26 -19.04 3.35
N LYS A 368 2.55 -18.34 2.44
CA LYS A 368 2.45 -18.74 1.03
C LYS A 368 1.99 -17.59 0.14
N SER A 369 2.20 -17.76 -1.16
CA SER A 369 1.60 -16.92 -2.20
C SER A 369 0.20 -17.43 -2.53
N GLY A 370 -0.69 -16.52 -2.95
CA GLY A 370 -2.04 -16.86 -3.35
C GLY A 370 -2.72 -15.72 -4.08
N PHE A 371 -4.04 -15.81 -4.18
CA PHE A 371 -4.89 -14.80 -4.81
C PHE A 371 -6.00 -14.35 -3.85
N SER A 372 -6.39 -13.09 -3.97
CA SER A 372 -7.64 -12.60 -3.38
C SER A 372 -8.84 -13.13 -4.17
N ASP A 373 -10.04 -12.96 -3.62
CA ASP A 373 -11.29 -13.36 -4.27
C ASP A 373 -11.53 -12.63 -5.60
N ARG A 374 -10.88 -11.47 -5.79
CA ARG A 374 -10.87 -10.69 -7.03
C ARG A 374 -9.73 -11.04 -7.99
N GLY A 375 -8.98 -12.10 -7.72
CA GLY A 375 -7.84 -12.54 -8.55
C GLY A 375 -6.55 -11.72 -8.39
N ILE A 376 -6.48 -10.77 -7.44
CA ILE A 376 -5.25 -10.00 -7.18
C ILE A 376 -4.21 -10.91 -6.50
N PRO A 377 -2.96 -10.97 -7.00
CA PRO A 377 -1.88 -11.73 -6.36
C PRO A 377 -1.54 -11.14 -4.98
N VAL A 378 -1.43 -12.01 -3.98
CA VAL A 378 -1.16 -11.64 -2.59
C VAL A 378 -0.16 -12.57 -1.93
N PHE A 379 0.58 -12.05 -0.96
CA PHE A 379 1.30 -12.84 0.03
C PHE A 379 0.44 -13.00 1.27
N ILE A 380 0.33 -14.24 1.73
CA ILE A 380 -0.44 -14.61 2.92
C ILE A 380 0.54 -14.70 4.08
N TYR A 381 0.37 -13.80 5.04
CA TYR A 381 1.10 -13.75 6.29
C TYR A 381 0.26 -14.35 7.42
N LYS A 382 0.93 -15.02 8.36
CA LYS A 382 0.35 -15.56 9.60
C LYS A 382 1.15 -15.12 10.81
N LEU A 383 0.52 -15.13 11.98
CA LEU A 383 1.28 -15.00 13.23
C LEU A 383 2.26 -16.18 13.34
N ALA A 384 3.51 -15.91 13.72
CA ALA A 384 4.48 -16.98 13.94
C ALA A 384 3.96 -17.95 15.00
N GLU A 385 4.08 -19.26 14.76
CA GLU A 385 3.46 -20.27 15.63
C GLU A 385 4.04 -20.24 17.05
N ASN A 386 5.32 -19.91 17.18
CA ASN A 386 6.04 -19.78 18.45
C ASN A 386 5.98 -18.37 19.07
N ALA A 387 5.15 -17.46 18.53
CA ALA A 387 5.09 -16.08 19.00
C ALA A 387 4.65 -15.95 20.48
N LEU A 388 3.76 -16.85 20.91
CA LEU A 388 3.17 -16.86 22.26
C LEU A 388 3.71 -18.01 23.13
N ASP A 389 4.77 -18.69 22.68
CA ASP A 389 5.35 -19.81 23.39
C ASP A 389 6.14 -19.39 24.63
N SER A 390 6.21 -20.30 25.61
CA SER A 390 7.04 -20.11 26.79
C SER A 390 8.52 -20.04 26.41
N PRO A 391 9.40 -19.48 27.26
CA PRO A 391 10.84 -19.39 26.97
C PRO A 391 11.55 -20.72 26.78
N ILE A 392 10.95 -21.82 27.27
CA ILE A 392 11.46 -23.17 27.07
C ILE A 392 11.37 -23.55 25.58
N MET A 393 10.27 -23.20 24.93
CA MET A 393 10.01 -23.49 23.52
C MET A 393 10.54 -22.38 22.59
N ASN A 394 10.49 -21.13 23.05
CA ASN A 394 11.03 -19.97 22.34
C ASN A 394 11.86 -19.06 23.26
N PRO A 395 13.19 -19.23 23.31
CA PRO A 395 14.07 -18.44 24.17
C PRO A 395 13.98 -16.92 23.98
N ASP A 396 13.59 -16.44 22.79
CA ASP A 396 13.42 -15.00 22.52
C ASP A 396 12.30 -14.38 23.38
N ASN A 397 11.35 -15.19 23.84
CA ASN A 397 10.27 -14.74 24.71
C ASN A 397 10.69 -14.62 26.19
N ALA A 398 11.92 -14.99 26.56
CA ALA A 398 12.41 -14.94 27.94
C ALA A 398 12.24 -13.57 28.60
N CYS A 399 12.43 -12.47 27.84
CA CYS A 399 12.30 -11.11 28.38
C CYS A 399 10.85 -10.67 28.65
N TYR A 400 9.84 -11.40 28.17
CA TYR A 400 8.45 -11.19 28.58
C TYR A 400 8.17 -11.79 29.96
N CYS A 401 9.07 -12.63 30.49
CA CYS A 401 8.99 -13.12 31.86
C CYS A 401 9.73 -12.18 32.81
N LYS A 402 8.98 -11.28 33.45
CA LYS A 402 9.55 -10.20 34.29
C LYS A 402 10.28 -10.68 35.56
N ASN A 403 10.04 -11.91 36.00
CA ASN A 403 10.45 -12.36 37.33
C ASN A 403 11.15 -13.71 37.25
N THR A 404 12.48 -13.72 37.41
CA THR A 404 13.31 -14.96 37.38
C THR A 404 12.91 -15.96 38.47
N ASN A 405 12.23 -15.48 39.52
CA ASN A 405 11.82 -16.29 40.67
C ASN A 405 10.41 -16.89 40.52
N LYS A 406 9.71 -16.64 39.41
CA LYS A 406 8.41 -17.25 39.12
C LYS A 406 8.45 -17.97 37.78
N PRO A 407 7.76 -19.11 37.66
CA PRO A 407 7.60 -19.76 36.37
C PRO A 407 6.85 -18.81 35.42
N CYS A 408 7.32 -18.77 34.17
CA CYS A 408 6.61 -18.11 33.08
C CYS A 408 5.23 -18.72 32.88
N LEU A 409 4.37 -18.01 32.15
CA LEU A 409 3.12 -18.59 31.69
C LEU A 409 3.39 -19.80 30.77
N PRO A 410 2.51 -20.82 30.77
CA PRO A 410 2.56 -21.92 29.81
C PRO A 410 2.57 -21.45 28.35
N SER A 411 3.07 -22.30 27.44
CA SER A 411 3.11 -21.98 26.02
C SER A 411 1.70 -21.68 25.46
N GLY A 412 1.64 -20.73 24.53
CA GLY A 412 0.41 -20.20 23.95
C GLY A 412 -0.22 -19.04 24.73
N LEU A 413 0.37 -18.64 25.86
CA LEU A 413 -0.02 -17.47 26.64
C LEU A 413 1.09 -16.42 26.65
N SER A 414 0.74 -15.16 26.37
CA SER A 414 1.63 -14.02 26.58
C SER A 414 1.09 -13.09 27.64
N ASP A 415 1.92 -12.77 28.63
CA ASP A 415 1.57 -11.89 29.74
C ASP A 415 1.26 -10.47 29.24
N LEU A 416 0.16 -9.90 29.74
CA LEU A 416 -0.27 -8.53 29.50
C LEU A 416 -0.29 -7.69 30.78
N SER A 417 -0.03 -8.29 31.94
CA SER A 417 -0.09 -7.60 33.23
C SER A 417 0.68 -6.28 33.30
N PRO A 418 1.86 -6.12 32.63
CA PRO A 418 2.57 -4.84 32.67
C PRO A 418 1.84 -3.67 32.01
N CYS A 419 0.89 -3.93 31.11
CA CYS A 419 0.08 -2.89 30.45
C CYS A 419 -1.26 -2.63 31.13
N TYR A 420 -1.81 -3.61 31.86
CA TYR A 420 -3.15 -3.52 32.44
C TYR A 420 -3.09 -3.52 33.97
N TYR A 421 -2.51 -2.45 34.52
CA TYR A 421 -2.54 -2.14 35.96
C TYR A 421 -1.89 -3.19 36.86
N GLY A 422 -1.09 -4.13 36.32
CA GLY A 422 -0.54 -5.26 37.09
C GLY A 422 -1.53 -6.41 37.31
N ILE A 423 -2.76 -6.30 36.80
CA ILE A 423 -3.74 -7.38 36.84
C ILE A 423 -3.24 -8.53 35.96
N PRO A 424 -3.23 -9.78 36.45
CA PRO A 424 -2.66 -10.92 35.74
C PRO A 424 -3.55 -11.39 34.59
N VAL A 425 -3.55 -10.64 33.49
CA VAL A 425 -4.21 -10.97 32.24
C VAL A 425 -3.19 -11.45 31.20
N ALA A 426 -3.63 -12.31 30.27
CA ALA A 426 -2.78 -12.84 29.21
C ALA A 426 -3.55 -12.93 27.88
N ILE A 427 -2.86 -12.71 26.76
CA ILE A 427 -3.38 -13.03 25.42
C ILE A 427 -3.08 -14.47 25.03
N SER A 428 -3.97 -15.04 24.23
CA SER A 428 -3.78 -16.30 23.51
C SER A 428 -4.42 -16.22 22.12
N LEU A 429 -4.28 -17.27 21.32
CA LEU A 429 -5.21 -17.50 20.21
C LEU A 429 -6.57 -18.00 20.75
N PRO A 430 -7.68 -17.79 20.01
CA PRO A 430 -9.00 -18.24 20.44
C PRO A 430 -9.07 -19.73 20.75
N HIS A 431 -9.86 -20.06 21.78
CA HIS A 431 -9.99 -21.38 22.37
C HIS A 431 -8.66 -22.06 22.72
N PHE A 432 -7.63 -21.27 23.06
CA PHE A 432 -6.28 -21.77 23.35
C PHE A 432 -5.66 -22.56 22.18
N LEU A 433 -5.94 -22.15 20.94
CA LEU A 433 -5.30 -22.73 19.76
C LEU A 433 -3.77 -22.63 19.87
N ARG A 434 -3.07 -23.76 19.61
CA ARG A 434 -1.59 -23.89 19.74
C ARG A 434 -1.05 -23.55 21.15
N ALA A 435 -1.86 -23.70 22.20
CA ALA A 435 -1.40 -23.52 23.57
C ALA A 435 -1.21 -24.86 24.30
N ASP A 436 -0.66 -24.79 25.51
CA ASP A 436 -0.52 -25.94 26.39
C ASP A 436 -1.88 -26.64 26.60
N PRO A 437 -2.01 -27.94 26.31
CA PRO A 437 -3.26 -28.69 26.47
C PRO A 437 -3.82 -28.65 27.90
N ASP A 438 -2.99 -28.44 28.92
CA ASP A 438 -3.45 -28.35 30.31
C ASP A 438 -4.38 -27.17 30.55
N LEU A 439 -4.34 -26.14 29.70
CA LEU A 439 -5.27 -25.00 29.75
C LEU A 439 -6.72 -25.43 29.46
N LEU A 440 -6.92 -26.50 28.69
CA LEU A 440 -8.23 -27.05 28.36
C LEU A 440 -8.79 -27.94 29.47
N ASN A 441 -7.95 -28.45 30.37
CA ASN A 441 -8.38 -29.43 31.38
C ASN A 441 -9.35 -28.85 32.42
N LYS A 442 -9.22 -27.55 32.73
CA LYS A 442 -10.04 -26.86 33.75
C LYS A 442 -11.27 -26.15 33.19
N VAL A 443 -11.40 -26.05 31.88
CA VAL A 443 -12.50 -25.33 31.21
C VAL A 443 -13.16 -26.24 30.19
N GLU A 444 -14.46 -26.46 30.33
CA GLU A 444 -15.28 -27.18 29.36
C GLU A 444 -16.00 -26.17 28.45
N GLY A 445 -16.10 -26.50 27.16
CA GLY A 445 -16.74 -25.65 26.14
C GLY A 445 -15.77 -25.04 25.12
N LEU A 446 -14.46 -25.18 25.32
CA LEU A 446 -13.45 -24.71 24.38
C LEU A 446 -13.18 -25.72 23.26
N ARG A 447 -13.10 -25.24 22.01
CA ARG A 447 -12.87 -26.07 20.82
C ARG A 447 -11.88 -25.38 19.87
N PRO A 448 -10.56 -25.53 20.05
CA PRO A 448 -9.58 -24.94 19.15
C PRO A 448 -9.71 -25.50 17.73
N ASP A 449 -9.69 -24.62 16.74
CA ASP A 449 -9.88 -24.90 15.31
C ASP A 449 -9.00 -23.95 14.51
N ILE A 450 -8.14 -24.48 13.63
CA ILE A 450 -7.17 -23.69 12.88
C ILE A 450 -7.86 -22.76 11.89
N GLU A 451 -8.92 -23.20 11.22
CA GLU A 451 -9.58 -22.39 10.19
C GLU A 451 -10.34 -21.21 10.83
N LYS A 452 -10.93 -21.46 12.01
CA LYS A 452 -11.70 -20.45 12.74
C LYS A 452 -10.85 -19.53 13.60
N HIS A 453 -9.72 -19.99 14.15
CA HIS A 453 -9.01 -19.29 15.22
C HIS A 453 -7.59 -18.82 14.85
N ASP A 454 -7.07 -19.16 13.66
CA ASP A 454 -5.76 -18.67 13.21
C ASP A 454 -5.80 -17.21 12.72
N THR A 455 -4.66 -16.52 12.72
CA THR A 455 -4.56 -15.13 12.20
C THR A 455 -4.02 -15.14 10.78
N ILE A 456 -4.69 -14.43 9.86
CA ILE A 456 -4.35 -14.36 8.44
C ILE A 456 -4.39 -12.92 7.95
N VAL A 457 -3.31 -12.47 7.30
CA VAL A 457 -3.23 -11.17 6.63
C VAL A 457 -2.81 -11.39 5.18
N LYS A 458 -3.59 -10.94 4.21
CA LYS A 458 -3.24 -11.01 2.78
C LYS A 458 -2.77 -9.63 2.33
N VAL A 459 -1.50 -9.52 1.93
CA VAL A 459 -0.87 -8.26 1.51
C VAL A 459 -0.54 -8.32 0.03
N GLN A 460 -0.86 -7.28 -0.72
CA GLN A 460 -0.46 -7.15 -2.12
C GLN A 460 1.05 -6.83 -2.17
N PRO A 461 1.87 -7.66 -2.83
CA PRO A 461 3.32 -7.62 -2.61
C PRO A 461 4.03 -6.40 -3.20
N ASP A 462 3.50 -5.84 -4.27
CA ASP A 462 4.11 -4.73 -4.97
C ASP A 462 3.87 -3.38 -4.26
N LEU A 463 2.65 -3.18 -3.77
CA LEU A 463 2.16 -1.95 -3.15
C LEU A 463 2.28 -1.96 -1.62
N GLY A 464 2.35 -3.14 -0.99
CA GLY A 464 2.39 -3.27 0.47
C GLY A 464 1.04 -3.03 1.16
N PHE A 465 -0.06 -3.01 0.41
CA PHE A 465 -1.39 -2.78 0.99
C PHE A 465 -2.05 -4.11 1.42
N PRO A 466 -2.59 -4.20 2.65
CA PRO A 466 -3.42 -5.33 3.04
C PRO A 466 -4.73 -5.28 2.24
N ILE A 467 -5.07 -6.40 1.60
CA ILE A 467 -6.35 -6.58 0.89
C ILE A 467 -7.38 -7.29 1.77
N TYR A 468 -6.89 -8.16 2.66
CA TYR A 468 -7.71 -8.90 3.60
C TYR A 468 -6.98 -8.98 4.94
N VAL A 469 -7.69 -8.70 6.02
CA VAL A 469 -7.17 -8.82 7.38
C VAL A 469 -8.14 -9.66 8.18
N ASN A 470 -7.63 -10.66 8.88
CA ASN A 470 -8.38 -11.40 9.88
C ASN A 470 -7.44 -11.76 11.03
N THR A 471 -7.40 -10.89 12.04
CA THR A 471 -6.56 -11.02 13.22
C THR A 471 -7.42 -11.44 14.39
N ARG A 472 -7.01 -12.50 15.08
CA ARG A 472 -7.78 -13.10 16.17
C ARG A 472 -6.96 -13.18 17.44
N VAL A 473 -7.54 -12.74 18.54
CA VAL A 473 -6.88 -12.71 19.84
C VAL A 473 -7.90 -12.99 20.94
N GLN A 474 -7.51 -13.80 21.92
CA GLN A 474 -8.31 -14.09 23.10
C GLN A 474 -7.67 -13.47 24.32
N LEU A 475 -8.49 -12.87 25.19
CA LEU A 475 -8.06 -12.38 26.49
C LEU A 475 -8.44 -13.40 27.57
N ASN A 476 -7.51 -13.62 28.48
CA ASN A 476 -7.64 -14.57 29.57
C ASN A 476 -7.23 -13.92 30.89
N LEU A 477 -7.86 -14.35 31.99
CA LEU A 477 -7.47 -14.00 33.34
C LEU A 477 -6.69 -15.15 33.97
N VAL A 478 -5.47 -14.88 34.43
CA VAL A 478 -4.60 -15.84 35.10
C VAL A 478 -4.80 -15.72 36.61
N VAL A 479 -5.42 -16.73 37.21
CA VAL A 479 -5.69 -16.77 38.65
C VAL A 479 -4.63 -17.63 39.34
N HIS A 480 -3.74 -16.98 40.09
CA HIS A 480 -2.76 -17.65 40.95
C HIS A 480 -3.41 -18.16 42.24
N LYS A 481 -2.69 -19.00 42.99
CA LYS A 481 -3.13 -19.50 44.30
C LYS A 481 -3.39 -18.35 45.28
N THR A 482 -4.65 -18.10 45.59
CA THR A 482 -5.10 -16.98 46.43
C THR A 482 -4.98 -17.28 47.93
N LYS A 483 -4.96 -16.23 48.75
CA LYS A 483 -4.87 -16.32 50.22
C LYS A 483 -6.04 -15.60 50.88
N PHE A 484 -6.54 -16.15 51.98
CA PHE A 484 -7.57 -15.53 52.84
C PHE A 484 -8.88 -15.08 52.14
N THR A 485 -9.14 -15.53 50.91
CA THR A 485 -10.34 -15.17 50.13
C THR A 485 -11.08 -16.44 49.67
N PRO A 486 -11.93 -17.05 50.53
CA PRO A 486 -12.54 -18.35 50.26
C PRO A 486 -13.36 -18.42 48.96
N ARG A 487 -14.02 -17.31 48.59
CA ARG A 487 -14.87 -17.20 47.40
C ARG A 487 -14.09 -17.38 46.08
N VAL A 488 -12.79 -17.08 46.08
CA VAL A 488 -11.93 -17.17 44.88
C VAL A 488 -11.16 -18.50 44.80
N LYS A 489 -11.11 -19.25 45.90
CA LYS A 489 -10.38 -20.53 45.98
C LYS A 489 -10.72 -21.55 44.87
N PRO A 490 -11.96 -21.67 44.35
CA PRO A 490 -12.25 -22.55 43.22
C PRO A 490 -11.45 -22.24 41.94
N PHE A 491 -10.99 -21.00 41.78
CA PHE A 491 -10.23 -20.54 40.61
C PHE A 491 -8.71 -20.67 40.78
N ASP A 492 -8.22 -21.19 41.90
CA ASP A 492 -6.77 -21.24 42.17
C ASP A 492 -6.01 -22.01 41.07
N ASN A 493 -4.95 -21.38 40.55
CA ASN A 493 -4.08 -21.89 39.49
C ASN A 493 -4.84 -22.19 38.18
N MET A 494 -5.82 -21.36 37.83
CA MET A 494 -6.65 -21.52 36.63
C MET A 494 -6.45 -20.34 35.68
N VAL A 495 -6.49 -20.61 34.38
CA VAL A 495 -6.57 -19.57 33.34
C VAL A 495 -8.00 -19.55 32.83
N ILE A 496 -8.69 -18.43 33.05
CA ILE A 496 -10.10 -18.25 32.72
C ILE A 496 -10.18 -17.54 31.37
N PRO A 497 -10.75 -18.16 30.33
CA PRO A 497 -11.01 -17.47 29.07
C PRO A 497 -12.15 -16.46 29.29
N VAL A 498 -11.93 -15.21 28.89
CA VAL A 498 -12.89 -14.12 29.13
C VAL A 498 -13.71 -13.84 27.87
N PHE A 499 -13.02 -13.53 26.78
CA PHE A 499 -13.60 -13.27 25.47
C PHE A 499 -12.49 -13.34 24.41
N TRP A 500 -12.88 -13.42 23.15
CA TRP A 500 -11.96 -13.23 22.04
C TRP A 500 -12.52 -12.27 21.01
N LEU A 501 -11.59 -11.66 20.28
CA LEU A 501 -11.83 -10.65 19.26
C LEU A 501 -11.38 -11.18 17.92
N GLN A 502 -12.17 -10.88 16.89
CA GLN A 502 -11.77 -10.95 15.49
C GLN A 502 -11.81 -9.55 14.90
N VAL A 503 -10.63 -9.04 14.54
CA VAL A 503 -10.47 -7.82 13.75
C VAL A 503 -10.42 -8.23 12.29
N GLU A 504 -11.40 -7.78 11.52
CA GLU A 504 -11.62 -8.24 10.17
C GLU A 504 -11.80 -7.09 9.18
N MET A 505 -11.14 -7.21 8.04
CA MET A 505 -11.38 -6.41 6.85
C MET A 505 -11.53 -7.39 5.68
N THR A 506 -12.76 -7.67 5.28
CA THR A 506 -13.07 -8.58 4.17
C THR A 506 -13.16 -7.87 2.83
N GLN A 507 -13.55 -6.59 2.85
CA GLN A 507 -13.83 -5.81 1.65
C GLN A 507 -13.16 -4.44 1.75
N LEU A 508 -12.56 -4.03 0.65
CA LEU A 508 -12.11 -2.66 0.44
C LEU A 508 -13.24 -1.85 -0.22
N PRO A 509 -13.29 -0.53 0.00
CA PRO A 509 -14.22 0.35 -0.72
C PRO A 509 -14.01 0.28 -2.24
N ASP A 510 -15.07 0.51 -3.00
CA ASP A 510 -15.03 0.45 -4.48
C ASP A 510 -13.99 1.40 -5.07
N SER A 511 -13.81 2.59 -4.48
CA SER A 511 -12.77 3.55 -4.89
C SER A 511 -11.36 2.97 -4.79
N ILE A 512 -11.07 2.21 -3.73
CA ILE A 512 -9.79 1.53 -3.54
C ILE A 512 -9.69 0.29 -4.44
N ASN A 513 -10.78 -0.44 -4.62
CA ASN A 513 -10.83 -1.59 -5.53
C ASN A 513 -10.49 -1.19 -6.96
N HIS A 514 -11.14 -0.14 -7.49
CA HIS A 514 -10.86 0.38 -8.82
C HIS A 514 -9.43 0.89 -8.98
N LEU A 515 -8.89 1.56 -7.94
CA LEU A 515 -7.49 1.99 -7.94
C LEU A 515 -6.53 0.79 -7.99
N LEU A 516 -6.79 -0.25 -7.21
CA LEU A 516 -5.99 -1.47 -7.24
C LEU A 516 -6.06 -2.16 -8.60
N ASP A 517 -7.26 -2.27 -9.19
CA ASP A 517 -7.43 -2.91 -10.50
C ASP A 517 -6.69 -2.13 -11.60
N LEU A 518 -6.74 -0.79 -11.54
CA LEU A 518 -5.98 0.08 -12.43
C LEU A 518 -4.47 -0.16 -12.30
N LEU A 519 -3.94 -0.15 -11.08
CA LEU A 519 -2.51 -0.25 -10.80
C LEU A 519 -1.92 -1.66 -11.01
N VAL A 520 -2.71 -2.72 -10.77
CA VAL A 520 -2.24 -4.10 -10.78
C VAL A 520 -2.56 -4.83 -12.09
N PHE A 521 -3.67 -4.51 -12.75
CA PHE A 521 -4.08 -5.21 -13.98
C PHE A 521 -4.03 -4.31 -15.21
N ILE A 522 -4.75 -3.18 -15.18
CA ILE A 522 -5.02 -2.41 -16.41
C ILE A 522 -3.76 -1.70 -16.90
N VAL A 523 -3.13 -0.86 -16.08
CA VAL A 523 -1.97 -0.06 -16.49
C VAL A 523 -0.75 -0.92 -16.81
N PRO A 524 -0.39 -1.96 -16.03
CA PRO A 524 0.71 -2.86 -16.39
C PRO A 524 0.51 -3.55 -17.74
N VAL A 525 -0.70 -4.05 -18.01
CA VAL A 525 -1.01 -4.71 -19.29
C VAL A 525 -0.97 -3.68 -20.41
N LEU A 526 -1.61 -2.53 -20.26
CA LEU A 526 -1.62 -1.46 -21.25
C LEU A 526 -0.19 -0.97 -21.58
N GLN A 527 0.65 -0.73 -20.57
CA GLN A 527 2.04 -0.33 -20.75
C GLN A 527 2.82 -1.38 -21.53
N LYS A 528 2.70 -2.67 -21.16
CA LYS A 528 3.36 -3.77 -21.88
C LYS A 528 2.86 -3.89 -23.31
N THR A 529 1.56 -3.77 -23.54
CA THR A 529 0.96 -3.84 -24.89
C THR A 529 1.42 -2.68 -25.76
N ILE A 530 1.41 -1.45 -25.25
CA ILE A 530 1.93 -0.26 -25.98
C ILE A 530 3.42 -0.43 -26.28
N MET A 531 4.21 -0.87 -25.31
CA MET A 531 5.65 -1.12 -25.48
C MET A 531 5.91 -2.14 -26.61
N TRP A 532 5.26 -3.30 -26.57
CA TRP A 532 5.41 -4.34 -27.61
C TRP A 532 4.87 -3.89 -28.97
N PHE A 533 3.75 -3.17 -28.99
CA PHE A 533 3.18 -2.62 -30.21
C PHE A 533 4.14 -1.63 -30.89
N LEU A 534 4.68 -0.66 -30.13
CA LEU A 534 5.65 0.31 -30.64
C LEU A 534 6.92 -0.39 -31.15
N PHE A 535 7.39 -1.42 -30.45
CA PHE A 535 8.55 -2.20 -30.88
C PHE A 535 8.30 -2.96 -32.18
N LEU A 536 7.16 -3.67 -32.31
CA LEU A 536 6.82 -4.46 -33.49
C LEU A 536 6.56 -3.58 -34.72
N VAL A 537 5.86 -2.45 -34.54
CA VAL A 537 5.65 -1.48 -35.62
C VAL A 537 6.99 -0.87 -36.04
N GLY A 538 7.82 -0.45 -35.08
CA GLY A 538 9.15 0.10 -35.38
C GLY A 538 10.03 -0.89 -36.14
N PHE A 539 10.07 -2.15 -35.69
CA PHE A 539 10.81 -3.23 -36.36
C PHE A 539 10.28 -3.51 -37.77
N SER A 540 8.96 -3.55 -37.95
CA SER A 540 8.33 -3.76 -39.26
C SER A 540 8.66 -2.63 -40.24
N LEU A 541 8.67 -1.37 -39.79
CA LEU A 541 9.06 -0.23 -40.62
C LEU A 541 10.53 -0.31 -41.06
N LEU A 542 11.43 -0.78 -40.19
CA LEU A 542 12.82 -1.01 -40.54
C LEU A 542 12.99 -2.15 -41.56
N LEU A 543 12.21 -3.24 -41.43
CA LEU A 543 12.20 -4.31 -42.42
C LEU A 543 11.64 -3.85 -43.77
N ILE A 544 10.55 -3.09 -43.79
CA ILE A 544 9.98 -2.55 -45.02
C ILE A 544 10.97 -1.60 -45.70
N ALA A 545 11.64 -0.75 -44.92
CA ALA A 545 12.64 0.16 -45.45
C ALA A 545 13.86 -0.60 -45.99
N SER A 546 14.36 -1.62 -45.29
CA SER A 546 15.51 -2.42 -45.74
C SER A 546 15.20 -3.19 -47.02
N ILE A 547 14.03 -3.83 -47.12
CA ILE A 547 13.56 -4.49 -48.34
C ILE A 547 13.43 -3.46 -49.47
N GLY A 548 12.84 -2.29 -49.19
CA GLY A 548 12.73 -1.19 -50.15
C GLY A 548 14.08 -0.71 -50.70
N TYR A 549 15.09 -0.57 -49.83
CA TYR A 549 16.45 -0.23 -50.23
C TYR A 549 17.09 -1.31 -51.10
N VAL A 550 16.94 -2.59 -50.72
CA VAL A 550 17.44 -3.72 -51.53
C VAL A 550 16.78 -3.72 -52.90
N TRP A 551 15.45 -3.56 -52.97
CA TRP A 551 14.70 -3.58 -54.22
C TRP A 551 15.09 -2.42 -55.15
N ILE A 552 15.24 -1.20 -54.60
CA ILE A 552 15.77 -0.05 -55.35
C ILE A 552 17.18 -0.35 -55.87
N SER A 553 18.07 -0.87 -55.02
CA SER A 553 19.46 -1.15 -55.40
C SER A 553 19.57 -2.22 -56.49
N GLN A 554 18.75 -3.27 -56.44
CA GLN A 554 18.67 -4.32 -57.47
C GLN A 554 18.08 -3.80 -58.79
N PHE A 555 17.07 -2.93 -58.73
CA PHE A 555 16.54 -2.26 -59.93
C PHE A 555 17.61 -1.41 -60.63
N PHE A 556 18.44 -0.68 -59.87
CA PHE A 556 19.58 0.06 -60.42
C PHE A 556 20.68 -0.85 -61.00
N ASN A 557 21.02 -1.93 -60.31
CA ASN A 557 22.01 -2.90 -60.81
C ASN A 557 21.54 -3.66 -62.06
N ASN A 558 20.25 -3.92 -62.24
CA ASN A 558 19.72 -4.57 -63.44
C ASN A 558 19.53 -3.61 -64.63
N THR A 559 19.40 -2.30 -64.39
CA THR A 559 19.29 -1.30 -65.47
C THR A 559 20.66 -0.84 -66.02
N SER A 560 21.75 -0.94 -65.25
CA SER A 560 23.10 -0.57 -65.69
C SER A 560 23.66 -1.39 -66.88
N PRO A 561 23.48 -2.73 -67.00
CA PRO A 561 23.94 -3.46 -68.20
C PRO A 561 23.08 -3.22 -69.45
N LEU A 562 21.79 -2.85 -69.30
CA LEU A 562 20.91 -2.50 -70.42
C LEU A 562 21.29 -1.15 -71.05
N ILE A 563 21.72 -0.19 -70.23
CA ILE A 563 22.20 1.12 -70.70
C ILE A 563 23.57 0.99 -71.37
N SER A 564 24.47 0.13 -70.87
CA SER A 564 25.78 -0.09 -71.49
C SER A 564 25.69 -0.81 -72.85
N LYS A 565 24.74 -1.76 -73.01
CA LYS A 565 24.44 -2.40 -74.30
C LYS A 565 23.91 -1.40 -75.33
N ASN A 566 23.04 -0.48 -74.93
CA ASN A 566 22.50 0.55 -75.84
C ASN A 566 23.53 1.64 -76.18
N MET A 567 24.43 2.02 -75.27
CA MET A 567 25.53 2.95 -75.57
C MET A 567 26.57 2.33 -76.52
N LYS A 568 26.95 1.07 -76.34
CA LYS A 568 27.83 0.35 -77.29
C LYS A 568 27.21 0.17 -78.68
N LYS A 569 25.87 0.09 -78.78
CA LYS A 569 25.15 0.04 -80.06
C LYS A 569 25.17 1.40 -80.78
N HIS A 570 25.08 2.50 -80.05
CA HIS A 570 25.22 3.86 -80.61
C HIS A 570 26.65 4.20 -81.02
N GLU A 571 27.66 3.78 -80.25
CA GLU A 571 29.07 4.01 -80.55
C GLU A 571 29.52 3.25 -81.82
N LYS A 572 28.99 2.04 -82.05
CA LYS A 572 29.19 1.30 -83.31
C LYS A 572 28.51 1.93 -84.53
N LEU A 573 27.46 2.72 -84.36
CA LEU A 573 26.79 3.41 -85.47
C LEU A 573 27.51 4.70 -85.89
N VAL A 574 28.25 5.33 -84.97
CA VAL A 574 29.02 6.56 -85.26
C VAL A 574 30.35 6.25 -85.97
N ASN A 575 31.02 5.14 -85.62
CA ASN A 575 32.34 4.78 -86.18
C ASN A 575 32.35 4.23 -87.63
N VAL A 576 31.19 4.09 -88.30
CA VAL A 576 31.11 3.57 -89.68
C VAL A 576 31.21 4.70 -90.74
N SER A 577 31.26 5.98 -90.36
CA SER A 577 30.98 7.09 -91.29
C SER A 577 32.17 7.99 -91.68
N GLN A 578 33.43 7.68 -91.32
CA GLN A 578 34.56 8.54 -91.70
C GLN A 578 35.79 7.75 -92.19
N MET A 579 35.85 7.55 -93.51
CA MET A 579 37.09 7.31 -94.24
C MET A 579 36.91 7.82 -95.69
N GLN A 580 37.61 8.90 -96.07
CA GLN A 580 38.40 9.03 -97.31
C GLN A 580 38.79 10.49 -97.69
N ILE A 581 40.11 10.71 -97.69
CA ILE A 581 40.94 11.31 -98.77
C ILE A 581 41.23 12.84 -98.79
N ILE A 582 42.54 13.09 -98.98
CA ILE A 582 43.42 14.29 -99.10
C ILE A 582 43.65 14.58 -100.64
N PRO A 583 44.42 15.57 -101.18
CA PRO A 583 44.79 16.99 -100.90
C PRO A 583 44.53 17.95 -102.12
N LEU A 584 44.87 19.27 -102.01
CA LEU A 584 45.81 20.00 -102.91
C LEU A 584 46.01 21.50 -102.54
N THR A 585 47.25 21.81 -102.12
CA THR A 585 48.18 22.94 -102.42
C THR A 585 47.78 24.40 -102.74
N ASN A 586 48.51 25.31 -102.04
CA ASN A 586 49.32 26.47 -102.50
C ASN A 586 48.73 27.88 -102.73
N VAL A 587 49.19 28.90 -101.96
CA VAL A 587 50.26 29.89 -102.29
C VAL A 587 50.24 31.13 -101.33
N HIS A 588 51.40 31.43 -100.71
CA HIS A 588 52.02 32.72 -100.25
C HIS A 588 51.19 33.82 -99.50
N SER A 589 51.74 34.66 -98.59
CA SER A 589 53.12 35.03 -98.20
C SER A 589 53.15 35.86 -96.89
N ILE A 590 54.23 35.65 -96.11
CA ILE A 590 55.15 36.66 -95.49
C ILE A 590 54.63 37.72 -94.47
N ALA A 591 55.07 37.62 -93.21
CA ALA A 591 56.11 38.48 -92.56
C ALA A 591 55.97 38.67 -91.02
N ARG A 592 57.00 38.17 -90.32
CA ARG A 592 57.86 38.77 -89.26
C ARG A 592 57.31 39.32 -87.93
N GLY A 593 57.95 38.80 -86.87
CA GLY A 593 58.62 39.56 -85.80
C GLY A 593 57.92 39.43 -84.45
N ARG A 594 58.56 38.98 -83.35
CA ARG A 594 59.97 38.86 -82.98
C ARG A 594 60.16 37.68 -82.03
#